data_AF-A0A2N7JJ50-F1
#
_entry.id   AF-A0A2N7JJ50-F1
#
_cell.length_a   1.000
_cell.length_b   1.000
_cell.length_c   1.000
_cell.angle_alpha   90.00
_cell.angle_beta   90.00
_cell.angle_gamma   90.00
#
_symmetry.space_group_name_H-M   'P 1'
#
loop_
_entity.id
_entity.type
_entity.pdbx_description
1 polymer ?
#
loop_
_entity_poly.entity_id
_entity_poly.type
_entity_poly.pdbx_seq_one_letter_code
_entity_poly.pdbx_strand_id
1 'polypeptide(L)'
;MAHPQQIKYCQSIKEKFPSYFKDKFVLDIGSLDINGANRDLFESCKYIGVDIGIGKNVDIVSKGHELTLPNETFDTIISTECFEHDMYYQETILNIIRMLKPGGLFLFTCATEGRPEHGTSRTSSEADAPFLQQHGEWSDYYKNLTEKDVREFIDVEQEFSDYHFDVNEESYDLYFFGIKKGEFLPHDGYSHLIKKRKSSQIYLKVNGHYSEENSIKLPFNPEGIYEFDLRDYKELDFTEVRFDPINNVSNIVIESIVVDHKRHLQIEGSNANEFKNNIYRFHHDDPSIYMKIESKPNVLSINVDYVDFYES
;
A
#
# COMPACT_ATOMS: atom_id res chain seq x y z
N MET A 1 23.28 -12.55 -1.05
CA MET A 1 24.19 -11.39 -0.87
C MET A 1 24.44 -10.72 -2.22
N ALA A 2 24.44 -9.38 -2.33
CA ALA A 2 24.64 -8.71 -3.61
C ALA A 2 26.05 -8.97 -4.19
N HIS A 3 26.16 -9.18 -5.50
CA HIS A 3 27.45 -9.42 -6.16
C HIS A 3 27.45 -8.90 -7.61
N PRO A 4 28.61 -8.75 -8.26
CA PRO A 4 28.72 -8.00 -9.52
C PRO A 4 27.84 -8.53 -10.67
N GLN A 5 27.66 -9.85 -10.79
CA GLN A 5 26.85 -10.48 -11.85
C GLN A 5 25.36 -10.12 -11.68
N GLN A 6 24.82 -10.26 -10.45
CA GLN A 6 23.45 -9.89 -10.12
C GLN A 6 23.19 -8.39 -10.36
N ILE A 7 24.12 -7.51 -9.96
CA ILE A 7 24.02 -6.06 -10.19
C ILE A 7 24.01 -5.76 -11.70
N LYS A 8 24.91 -6.37 -12.47
CA LYS A 8 24.96 -6.21 -13.93
C LYS A 8 23.68 -6.67 -14.61
N TYR A 9 23.09 -7.78 -14.15
CA TYR A 9 21.82 -8.25 -14.68
C TYR A 9 20.72 -7.22 -14.44
N CYS A 10 20.55 -6.75 -13.21
CA CYS A 10 19.55 -5.73 -12.87
C CYS A 10 19.75 -4.43 -13.67
N GLN A 11 21.01 -4.01 -13.88
CA GLN A 11 21.35 -2.87 -14.75
C GLN A 11 20.93 -3.12 -16.20
N SER A 12 21.16 -4.31 -16.75
CA SER A 12 20.76 -4.62 -18.12
C SER A 12 19.22 -4.61 -18.30
N ILE A 13 18.46 -5.04 -17.28
CA ILE A 13 17.00 -4.92 -17.27
C ILE A 13 16.57 -3.46 -17.20
N LYS A 14 17.24 -2.63 -16.40
CA LYS A 14 17.01 -1.18 -16.39
C LYS A 14 17.31 -0.52 -17.73
N GLU A 15 18.39 -0.90 -18.40
CA GLU A 15 18.71 -0.39 -19.74
C GLU A 15 17.68 -0.82 -20.78
N LYS A 16 17.19 -2.06 -20.69
CA LYS A 16 16.16 -2.60 -21.58
C LYS A 16 14.79 -1.95 -21.35
N PHE A 17 14.42 -1.69 -20.10
CA PHE A 17 13.10 -1.17 -19.73
C PHE A 17 13.17 0.03 -18.76
N PRO A 18 13.78 1.16 -19.17
CA PRO A 18 14.11 2.28 -18.28
C PRO A 18 12.89 2.91 -17.61
N SER A 19 11.72 2.84 -18.26
CA SER A 19 10.47 3.38 -17.72
C SER A 19 10.03 2.72 -16.42
N TYR A 20 10.43 1.49 -16.10
CA TYR A 20 10.07 0.82 -14.84
C TYR A 20 10.96 1.23 -13.67
N PHE A 21 12.03 1.98 -13.93
CA PHE A 21 13.01 2.37 -12.91
C PHE A 21 12.96 3.86 -12.57
N LYS A 22 11.96 4.59 -13.08
CA LYS A 22 11.81 6.03 -12.86
C LYS A 22 10.36 6.42 -12.58
N ASP A 23 10.15 7.27 -11.58
CA ASP A 23 8.84 7.79 -11.19
C ASP A 23 7.81 6.67 -10.91
N LYS A 24 8.25 5.56 -10.29
CA LYS A 24 7.44 4.37 -9.99
C LYS A 24 7.20 4.18 -8.50
N PHE A 25 6.18 3.38 -8.16
CA PHE A 25 6.06 2.78 -6.85
C PHE A 25 6.61 1.36 -6.85
N VAL A 26 7.65 1.18 -6.04
CA VAL A 26 8.51 0.01 -6.03
C VAL A 26 8.37 -0.71 -4.70
N LEU A 27 8.22 -2.03 -4.76
CA LEU A 27 8.39 -2.92 -3.61
C LEU A 27 9.66 -3.74 -3.79
N ASP A 28 10.50 -3.80 -2.76
CA ASP A 28 11.71 -4.61 -2.72
C ASP A 28 11.58 -5.67 -1.63
N ILE A 29 11.57 -6.95 -1.99
CA ILE A 29 11.40 -8.08 -1.05
C ILE A 29 12.76 -8.72 -0.79
N GLY A 30 13.13 -8.83 0.49
CA GLY A 30 14.49 -9.18 0.89
C GLY A 30 15.43 -7.97 0.79
N SER A 31 14.92 -6.80 1.18
CA SER A 31 15.53 -5.50 0.90
C SER A 31 16.71 -5.11 1.79
N LEU A 32 17.00 -5.86 2.85
CA LEU A 32 18.03 -5.47 3.83
C LEU A 32 19.38 -5.22 3.16
N ASP A 33 19.88 -3.99 3.29
CA ASP A 33 21.16 -3.59 2.72
C ASP A 33 22.32 -3.99 3.61
N ILE A 34 22.94 -5.13 3.26
CA ILE A 34 24.19 -5.61 3.88
C ILE A 34 25.41 -5.10 3.11
N ASN A 35 25.36 -5.15 1.78
CA ASN A 35 26.50 -4.87 0.90
C ASN A 35 26.12 -4.22 -0.44
N GLY A 36 24.97 -3.55 -0.48
CA GLY A 36 24.38 -2.98 -1.69
C GLY A 36 22.86 -3.13 -1.65
N ALA A 37 22.16 -2.13 -2.17
CA ALA A 37 20.71 -2.11 -2.22
C ALA A 37 20.21 -1.98 -3.65
N ASN A 38 19.09 -2.64 -3.95
CA ASN A 38 18.37 -2.45 -5.21
C ASN A 38 17.89 -1.00 -5.40
N ARG A 39 17.77 -0.23 -4.31
CA ARG A 39 17.30 1.16 -4.32
C ARG A 39 18.08 2.05 -5.28
N ASP A 40 19.38 1.81 -5.46
CA ASP A 40 20.23 2.60 -6.36
C ASP A 40 19.87 2.43 -7.86
N LEU A 41 19.08 1.41 -8.20
CA LEU A 41 18.54 1.22 -9.54
C LEU A 41 17.44 2.24 -9.86
N PHE A 42 16.83 2.88 -8.88
CA PHE A 42 15.59 3.64 -9.07
C PHE A 42 15.79 5.15 -8.93
N GLU A 43 15.17 5.93 -9.82
CA GLU A 43 15.23 7.40 -9.84
C GLU A 43 13.84 7.99 -9.54
N SER A 44 13.74 8.87 -8.54
CA SER A 44 12.47 9.54 -8.18
C SER A 44 11.30 8.59 -7.88
N CYS A 45 11.59 7.35 -7.51
CA CYS A 45 10.58 6.36 -7.15
C CYS A 45 10.14 6.50 -5.69
N LYS A 46 8.87 6.19 -5.42
CA LYS A 46 8.42 5.77 -4.08
C LYS A 46 8.89 4.33 -3.90
N TYR A 47 9.60 4.02 -2.82
CA TYR A 47 10.26 2.73 -2.66
C TYR A 47 10.05 2.22 -1.25
N ILE A 48 9.48 1.03 -1.12
CA ILE A 48 9.26 0.32 0.13
C ILE A 48 10.12 -0.93 0.14
N GLY A 49 11.03 -1.02 1.10
CA GLY A 49 11.76 -2.25 1.39
C GLY A 49 11.05 -3.11 2.41
N VAL A 50 10.99 -4.42 2.14
CA VAL A 50 10.49 -5.44 3.06
C VAL A 50 11.60 -6.42 3.38
N ASP A 51 11.75 -6.74 4.64
CA ASP A 51 12.62 -7.82 5.11
C ASP A 51 12.03 -8.45 6.37
N ILE A 52 12.48 -9.66 6.72
CA ILE A 52 12.07 -10.33 7.96
C ILE A 52 12.72 -9.72 9.20
N GLY A 53 13.80 -8.95 9.02
CA GLY A 53 14.50 -8.24 10.08
C GLY A 53 14.56 -6.73 9.88
N ILE A 54 14.73 -6.00 10.98
CA ILE A 54 14.95 -4.55 10.92
C ILE A 54 16.37 -4.22 10.45
N GLY A 55 16.52 -3.22 9.58
CA GLY A 55 17.84 -2.72 9.22
C GLY A 55 17.82 -1.68 8.12
N LYS A 56 18.99 -1.42 7.54
CA LYS A 56 19.14 -0.44 6.46
C LYS A 56 18.33 -0.89 5.25
N ASN A 57 17.65 0.07 4.60
CA ASN A 57 16.77 -0.16 3.45
C ASN A 57 15.45 -0.90 3.73
N VAL A 58 15.15 -1.25 5.00
CA VAL A 58 13.90 -1.91 5.39
C VAL A 58 12.89 -0.91 5.94
N ASP A 59 11.72 -0.82 5.30
CA ASP A 59 10.60 0.04 5.70
C ASP A 59 9.52 -0.77 6.45
N ILE A 60 9.32 -2.04 6.07
CA ILE A 60 8.34 -2.95 6.68
C ILE A 60 9.04 -4.24 7.10
N VAL A 61 8.92 -4.60 8.38
CA VAL A 61 9.39 -5.90 8.89
C VAL A 61 8.27 -6.93 8.72
N SER A 62 8.39 -7.80 7.72
CA SER A 62 7.40 -8.83 7.38
C SER A 62 7.99 -9.90 6.47
N LYS A 63 7.37 -11.08 6.44
CA LYS A 63 7.67 -12.11 5.45
C LYS A 63 6.92 -11.82 4.16
N GLY A 64 7.53 -12.12 3.00
CA GLY A 64 6.95 -11.84 1.69
C GLY A 64 5.53 -12.40 1.50
N HIS A 65 5.32 -13.67 1.89
CA HIS A 65 4.01 -14.33 1.82
C HIS A 65 2.97 -13.81 2.84
N GLU A 66 3.38 -13.11 3.91
CA GLU A 66 2.47 -12.54 4.92
C GLU A 66 2.11 -11.08 4.63
N LEU A 67 2.71 -10.44 3.60
CA LEU A 67 2.37 -9.07 3.23
C LEU A 67 0.90 -8.95 2.82
N THR A 68 0.17 -8.10 3.54
CA THR A 68 -1.27 -7.83 3.33
C THR A 68 -1.53 -6.53 2.59
N LEU A 69 -0.52 -5.99 1.89
CA LEU A 69 -0.68 -4.79 1.07
C LEU A 69 -1.71 -5.05 -0.05
N PRO A 70 -2.44 -4.02 -0.53
CA PRO A 70 -3.52 -4.23 -1.49
C PRO A 70 -3.06 -4.83 -2.83
N ASN A 71 -3.98 -5.49 -3.53
CA ASN A 71 -3.72 -6.01 -4.88
C ASN A 71 -3.34 -4.86 -5.82
N GLU A 72 -2.57 -5.18 -6.87
CA GLU A 72 -2.31 -4.25 -7.99
C GLU A 72 -1.83 -2.86 -7.54
N THR A 73 -0.94 -2.83 -6.56
CA THR A 73 -0.43 -1.61 -5.93
C THR A 73 0.86 -1.13 -6.59
N PHE A 74 1.79 -2.04 -6.89
CA PHE A 74 3.15 -1.68 -7.27
C PHE A 74 3.33 -1.71 -8.79
N ASP A 75 4.05 -0.72 -9.31
CA ASP A 75 4.42 -0.67 -10.73
C ASP A 75 5.62 -1.59 -11.01
N THR A 76 6.47 -1.78 -10.01
CA THR A 76 7.63 -2.67 -10.07
C THR A 76 7.82 -3.37 -8.74
N ILE A 77 8.02 -4.68 -8.78
CA ILE A 77 8.43 -5.46 -7.62
C ILE A 77 9.76 -6.12 -7.95
N ILE A 78 10.75 -5.97 -7.07
CA ILE A 78 12.08 -6.55 -7.21
C ILE A 78 12.41 -7.42 -6.00
N SER A 79 13.14 -8.51 -6.20
CA SER A 79 13.71 -9.32 -5.12
C SER A 79 15.01 -9.96 -5.61
N THR A 80 16.11 -9.77 -4.89
CA THR A 80 17.40 -10.28 -5.34
C THR A 80 18.04 -11.08 -4.22
N GLU A 81 18.48 -12.29 -4.53
CA GLU A 81 19.24 -13.14 -3.60
C GLU A 81 18.46 -13.42 -2.30
N CYS A 82 17.16 -13.75 -2.47
CA CYS A 82 16.22 -13.91 -1.36
C CYS A 82 15.50 -15.27 -1.41
N PHE A 83 14.99 -15.68 -2.57
CA PHE A 83 14.10 -16.84 -2.65
C PHE A 83 14.78 -18.17 -2.32
N GLU A 84 16.09 -18.30 -2.54
CA GLU A 84 16.84 -19.48 -2.13
C GLU A 84 16.80 -19.69 -0.61
N HIS A 85 16.55 -18.63 0.15
CA HIS A 85 16.40 -18.63 1.61
C HIS A 85 14.94 -18.56 2.06
N ASP A 86 13.96 -18.39 1.16
CA ASP A 86 12.55 -18.29 1.51
C ASP A 86 11.88 -19.67 1.42
N MET A 87 11.61 -20.29 2.56
CA MET A 87 10.93 -21.59 2.60
C MET A 87 9.51 -21.56 2.04
N TYR A 88 8.94 -20.35 1.87
CA TYR A 88 7.62 -20.07 1.30
C TYR A 88 7.73 -19.25 0.00
N TYR A 89 8.82 -19.42 -0.77
CA TYR A 89 9.05 -18.68 -2.02
C TYR A 89 7.86 -18.78 -2.99
N GLN A 90 7.14 -19.91 -3.00
CA GLN A 90 5.96 -20.11 -3.86
C GLN A 90 4.84 -19.13 -3.48
N GLU A 91 4.49 -19.09 -2.19
CA GLU A 91 3.48 -18.18 -1.64
C GLU A 91 3.93 -16.72 -1.75
N THR A 92 5.22 -16.44 -1.56
CA THR A 92 5.79 -15.10 -1.74
C THR A 92 5.67 -14.64 -3.19
N ILE A 93 6.01 -15.48 -4.18
CA ILE A 93 5.87 -15.14 -5.62
C ILE A 93 4.40 -14.95 -6.00
N LEU A 94 3.48 -15.81 -5.53
CA LEU A 94 2.04 -15.61 -5.75
C LEU A 94 1.55 -14.29 -5.15
N ASN A 95 2.04 -13.92 -3.96
CA ASN A 95 1.69 -12.66 -3.32
C ASN A 95 2.27 -11.45 -4.07
N ILE A 96 3.50 -11.56 -4.59
CA ILE A 96 4.11 -10.57 -5.49
C ILE A 96 3.22 -10.36 -6.71
N ILE A 97 2.83 -11.44 -7.41
CA ILE A 97 1.97 -11.37 -8.60
C ILE A 97 0.65 -10.69 -8.27
N ARG A 98 0.02 -10.99 -7.11
CA ARG A 98 -1.20 -10.32 -6.63
C ARG A 98 -0.99 -8.82 -6.43
N MET A 99 0.10 -8.41 -5.81
CA MET A 99 0.39 -7.00 -5.48
C MET A 99 0.92 -6.19 -6.68
N LEU A 100 1.43 -6.85 -7.72
CA LEU A 100 1.92 -6.22 -8.93
C LEU A 100 0.75 -5.75 -9.82
N LYS A 101 0.82 -4.52 -10.32
CA LYS A 101 -0.15 -4.00 -11.29
C LYS A 101 -0.10 -4.78 -12.60
N PRO A 102 -1.23 -4.92 -13.33
CA PRO A 102 -1.19 -5.29 -14.73
C PRO A 102 -0.22 -4.39 -15.52
N GLY A 103 0.58 -4.97 -16.40
CA GLY A 103 1.66 -4.29 -17.12
C GLY A 103 2.88 -3.90 -16.28
N GLY A 104 2.89 -4.20 -14.97
CA GLY A 104 4.01 -3.95 -14.06
C GLY A 104 5.17 -4.94 -14.23
N LEU A 105 6.36 -4.54 -13.80
CA LEU A 105 7.58 -5.34 -13.88
C LEU A 105 7.79 -6.16 -12.59
N PHE A 106 7.94 -7.47 -12.71
CA PHE A 106 8.56 -8.32 -11.70
C PHE A 106 9.98 -8.64 -12.14
N LEU A 107 10.97 -8.43 -11.26
CA LEU A 107 12.37 -8.75 -11.49
C LEU A 107 12.89 -9.54 -10.30
N PHE A 108 13.50 -10.70 -10.53
CA PHE A 108 14.22 -11.39 -9.46
C PHE A 108 15.53 -12.04 -9.89
N THR A 109 16.38 -12.24 -8.89
CA THR A 109 17.54 -13.13 -8.95
C THR A 109 17.55 -14.05 -7.74
N CYS A 110 17.98 -15.29 -7.89
CA CYS A 110 18.19 -16.21 -6.78
C CYS A 110 19.21 -17.30 -7.14
N ALA A 111 19.74 -18.01 -6.14
CA ALA A 111 20.65 -19.11 -6.38
C ALA A 111 19.99 -20.25 -7.18
N THR A 112 20.69 -20.79 -8.17
CA THR A 112 20.29 -21.97 -8.95
C THR A 112 21.30 -23.11 -8.84
N GLU A 113 21.05 -24.22 -9.55
CA GLU A 113 21.85 -25.43 -9.52
C GLU A 113 23.34 -25.13 -9.70
N GLY A 114 24.16 -25.65 -8.78
CA GLY A 114 25.61 -25.46 -8.78
C GLY A 114 26.09 -24.39 -7.82
N ARG A 115 25.20 -23.49 -7.33
CA ARG A 115 25.60 -22.48 -6.34
C ARG A 115 25.74 -23.10 -4.96
N PRO A 116 26.91 -22.96 -4.30
CA PRO A 116 27.09 -23.45 -2.94
C PRO A 116 26.07 -22.84 -1.97
N GLU A 117 25.65 -23.66 -1.01
CA GLU A 117 24.86 -23.21 0.13
C GLU A 117 25.57 -22.09 0.88
N HIS A 118 24.80 -21.09 1.31
CA HIS A 118 25.25 -19.97 2.10
C HIS A 118 24.10 -19.49 3.00
N GLY A 119 24.33 -18.54 3.92
CA GLY A 119 23.26 -17.98 4.77
C GLY A 119 22.60 -18.90 5.80
N THR A 120 22.93 -20.18 5.85
CA THR A 120 22.41 -21.15 6.82
C THR A 120 23.32 -21.31 8.04
N SER A 121 22.85 -21.96 9.12
CA SER A 121 23.69 -22.21 10.30
C SER A 121 24.90 -23.11 10.02
N ARG A 122 24.87 -23.85 8.91
CA ARG A 122 25.95 -24.73 8.44
C ARG A 122 27.06 -23.98 7.72
N THR A 123 26.84 -22.71 7.36
CA THR A 123 27.69 -21.91 6.48
C THR A 123 27.94 -20.51 7.08
N SER A 124 27.78 -19.44 6.29
CA SER A 124 28.06 -18.04 6.65
C SER A 124 26.79 -17.26 7.04
N SER A 125 26.00 -17.81 7.98
CA SER A 125 24.70 -17.27 8.41
C SER A 125 24.69 -15.78 8.79
N GLU A 126 25.64 -15.32 9.59
CA GLU A 126 25.66 -13.93 10.07
C GLU A 126 26.00 -12.90 8.99
N ALA A 127 26.74 -13.31 7.95
CA ALA A 127 27.16 -12.41 6.88
C ALA A 127 26.13 -12.34 5.74
N ASP A 128 25.48 -13.46 5.43
CA ASP A 128 24.64 -13.57 4.24
C ASP A 128 23.13 -13.50 4.54
N ALA A 129 22.70 -13.94 5.73
CA ALA A 129 21.28 -13.94 6.12
C ALA A 129 21.10 -13.79 7.65
N PRO A 130 21.47 -12.62 8.21
CA PRO A 130 21.66 -12.44 9.66
C PRO A 130 20.40 -12.66 10.50
N PHE A 131 19.22 -12.45 9.93
CA PHE A 131 17.95 -12.55 10.67
C PHE A 131 17.30 -13.93 10.61
N LEU A 132 17.65 -14.78 9.64
CA LEU A 132 17.05 -16.12 9.48
C LEU A 132 17.28 -17.03 10.68
N GLN A 133 18.39 -16.83 11.40
CA GLN A 133 18.75 -17.63 12.58
C GLN A 133 17.72 -17.51 13.72
N GLN A 134 16.84 -16.51 13.69
CA GLN A 134 15.80 -16.32 14.69
C GLN A 134 14.49 -17.07 14.36
N HIS A 135 14.42 -17.75 13.20
CA HIS A 135 13.19 -18.31 12.64
C HIS A 135 13.10 -19.85 12.65
N GLY A 136 13.78 -20.52 13.58
CA GLY A 136 13.61 -21.97 13.80
C GLY A 136 14.01 -22.78 12.57
N GLU A 137 13.16 -23.70 12.09
CA GLU A 137 13.47 -24.55 10.92
C GLU A 137 13.77 -23.74 9.64
N TRP A 138 13.26 -22.51 9.53
CA TRP A 138 13.59 -21.62 8.43
C TRP A 138 15.07 -21.21 8.44
N SER A 139 15.74 -21.18 9.59
CA SER A 139 17.16 -20.76 9.68
C SER A 139 18.12 -21.61 8.85
N ASP A 140 17.68 -22.80 8.47
CA ASP A 140 18.46 -23.82 7.79
C ASP A 140 17.85 -24.25 6.45
N TYR A 141 16.76 -23.60 6.03
CA TYR A 141 16.22 -23.77 4.69
C TYR A 141 17.16 -23.13 3.68
N TYR A 142 17.49 -23.89 2.63
CA TYR A 142 18.17 -23.36 1.46
C TYR A 142 17.78 -24.19 0.24
N LYS A 143 17.44 -23.55 -0.87
CA LYS A 143 17.11 -24.22 -2.13
C LYS A 143 17.72 -23.49 -3.31
N ASN A 144 18.54 -24.19 -4.09
CA ASN A 144 18.86 -23.78 -5.45
C ASN A 144 17.59 -23.92 -6.32
N LEU A 145 17.02 -22.80 -6.74
CA LEU A 145 15.78 -22.72 -7.51
C LEU A 145 16.06 -22.75 -9.01
N THR A 146 15.22 -23.45 -9.76
CA THR A 146 15.26 -23.55 -11.22
C THR A 146 14.02 -22.91 -11.84
N GLU A 147 14.06 -22.61 -13.14
CA GLU A 147 12.86 -22.21 -13.89
C GLU A 147 11.72 -23.24 -13.74
N LYS A 148 12.07 -24.53 -13.67
CA LYS A 148 11.09 -25.60 -13.47
C LYS A 148 10.36 -25.45 -12.14
N ASP A 149 11.06 -25.13 -11.05
CA ASP A 149 10.44 -24.93 -9.73
C ASP A 149 9.41 -23.80 -9.75
N VAL A 150 9.67 -22.74 -10.51
CA VAL A 150 8.72 -21.63 -10.69
C VAL A 150 7.50 -22.08 -11.49
N ARG A 151 7.73 -22.78 -12.60
CA ARG A 151 6.65 -23.29 -13.48
C ARG A 151 5.80 -24.38 -12.85
N GLU A 152 6.26 -25.02 -11.77
CA GLU A 152 5.49 -26.05 -11.06
C GLU A 152 4.26 -25.47 -10.32
N PHE A 153 4.27 -24.19 -9.95
CA PHE A 153 3.16 -23.55 -9.22
C PHE A 153 2.54 -22.33 -9.90
N ILE A 154 3.17 -21.77 -10.96
CA ILE A 154 2.58 -20.72 -11.80
C ILE A 154 2.58 -21.06 -13.29
N ASP A 155 1.52 -20.68 -13.99
CA ASP A 155 1.46 -20.65 -15.46
C ASP A 155 2.02 -19.30 -15.94
N VAL A 156 3.33 -19.25 -16.19
CA VAL A 156 4.07 -18.02 -16.50
C VAL A 156 3.49 -17.31 -17.74
N GLU A 157 3.03 -18.07 -18.73
CA GLU A 157 2.43 -17.56 -19.97
C GLU A 157 1.04 -16.92 -19.75
N GLN A 158 0.33 -17.35 -18.69
CA GLN A 158 -0.92 -16.71 -18.29
C GLN A 158 -0.68 -15.45 -17.47
N GLU A 159 0.35 -15.44 -16.63
CA GLU A 159 0.65 -14.32 -15.73
C GLU A 159 1.41 -13.18 -16.41
N PHE A 160 2.28 -13.48 -17.37
CA PHE A 160 3.18 -12.49 -17.98
C PHE A 160 3.02 -12.42 -19.51
N SER A 161 3.08 -11.19 -20.03
CA SER A 161 2.97 -10.89 -21.46
C SER A 161 4.31 -10.87 -22.20
N ASP A 162 5.37 -10.52 -21.46
CA ASP A 162 6.77 -10.62 -21.88
C ASP A 162 7.55 -11.08 -20.65
N TYR A 163 8.39 -12.10 -20.77
CA TYR A 163 9.18 -12.63 -19.67
C TYR A 163 10.40 -13.36 -20.19
N HIS A 164 11.39 -13.55 -19.34
CA HIS A 164 12.58 -14.31 -19.66
C HIS A 164 13.18 -14.92 -18.41
N PHE A 165 13.51 -16.20 -18.47
CA PHE A 165 14.43 -16.84 -17.54
C PHE A 165 15.81 -16.93 -18.19
N ASP A 166 16.85 -16.68 -17.40
CA ASP A 166 18.24 -16.86 -17.80
C ASP A 166 19.04 -17.46 -16.63
N VAL A 167 20.15 -18.13 -16.93
CA VAL A 167 21.03 -18.70 -15.92
C VAL A 167 22.44 -18.17 -16.12
N ASN A 168 23.00 -17.59 -15.06
CA ASN A 168 24.41 -17.20 -15.07
C ASN A 168 25.28 -18.38 -14.65
N GLU A 169 26.08 -18.92 -15.57
CA GLU A 169 26.95 -20.07 -15.30
C GLU A 169 28.18 -19.74 -14.42
N GLU A 170 28.49 -18.46 -14.18
CA GLU A 170 29.61 -18.04 -13.32
C GLU A 170 29.17 -17.93 -11.86
N SER A 171 28.09 -17.21 -11.58
CA SER A 171 27.55 -17.06 -10.23
C SER A 171 26.59 -18.17 -9.81
N TYR A 172 26.09 -18.95 -10.78
CA TYR A 172 25.02 -19.94 -10.60
C TYR A 172 23.73 -19.30 -10.07
N ASP A 173 23.28 -18.23 -10.72
CA ASP A 173 22.00 -17.60 -10.43
C ASP A 173 20.96 -17.89 -11.50
N LEU A 174 19.74 -18.11 -11.05
CA LEU A 174 18.56 -17.97 -11.88
C LEU A 174 18.16 -16.49 -11.91
N TYR A 175 17.99 -15.98 -13.10
CA TYR A 175 17.54 -14.64 -13.38
C TYR A 175 16.16 -14.67 -14.03
N PHE A 176 15.31 -13.73 -13.65
CA PHE A 176 13.99 -13.59 -14.25
C PHE A 176 13.56 -12.13 -14.34
N PHE A 177 12.93 -11.77 -15.45
CA PHE A 177 12.00 -10.66 -15.48
C PHE A 177 10.68 -11.09 -16.10
N GLY A 178 9.59 -10.42 -15.71
CA GLY A 178 8.27 -10.59 -16.29
C GLY A 178 7.46 -9.30 -16.25
N ILE A 179 6.84 -8.95 -17.38
CA ILE A 179 5.85 -7.88 -17.50
C ILE A 179 4.47 -8.49 -17.35
N LYS A 180 3.81 -8.21 -16.22
CA LYS A 180 2.52 -8.81 -15.87
C LYS A 180 1.50 -8.53 -16.97
N LYS A 181 0.72 -9.53 -17.33
CA LYS A 181 -0.28 -9.44 -18.39
C LYS A 181 -1.39 -8.44 -18.01
N GLY A 182 -1.86 -7.69 -19.00
CA GLY A 182 -2.89 -6.66 -18.87
C GLY A 182 -2.36 -5.26 -19.17
N GLU A 183 -3.26 -4.28 -19.22
CA GLU A 183 -2.91 -2.91 -19.59
C GLU A 183 -2.27 -2.17 -18.41
N PHE A 184 -1.07 -1.61 -18.63
CA PHE A 184 -0.45 -0.75 -17.65
C PHE A 184 -1.24 0.55 -17.53
N LEU A 185 -1.93 0.72 -16.41
CA LEU A 185 -2.58 1.98 -16.08
C LEU A 185 -1.64 2.79 -15.17
N PRO A 186 -1.01 3.87 -15.68
CA PRO A 186 -0.32 4.81 -14.82
C PRO A 186 -1.36 5.40 -13.87
N HIS A 187 -1.23 5.10 -12.59
CA HIS A 187 -2.10 5.60 -11.53
C HIS A 187 -1.23 6.36 -10.55
N ASP A 188 -1.33 7.68 -10.61
CA ASP A 188 -0.50 8.60 -9.83
C ASP A 188 -1.07 8.80 -8.41
N GLY A 189 -2.20 8.14 -8.09
CA GLY A 189 -2.91 8.22 -6.81
C GLY A 189 -3.41 6.87 -6.29
N TYR A 190 -3.08 6.57 -5.03
CA TYR A 190 -3.54 5.39 -4.28
C TYR A 190 -4.88 5.59 -3.58
N SER A 191 -5.60 6.67 -3.90
CA SER A 191 -6.89 7.00 -3.29
C SER A 191 -7.92 5.89 -3.46
N HIS A 192 -7.85 5.16 -4.58
CA HIS A 192 -8.69 3.98 -4.84
C HIS A 192 -8.49 2.82 -3.85
N LEU A 193 -7.37 2.77 -3.11
CA LEU A 193 -7.09 1.77 -2.07
C LEU A 193 -7.69 2.16 -0.71
N ILE A 194 -8.09 3.42 -0.52
CA ILE A 194 -8.85 3.80 0.67
C ILE A 194 -10.24 3.19 0.52
N LYS A 195 -10.63 2.32 1.46
CA LYS A 195 -11.98 1.74 1.47
C LYS A 195 -13.00 2.88 1.36
N LYS A 196 -13.76 2.88 0.25
CA LYS A 196 -14.81 3.87 0.04
C LYS A 196 -15.79 3.84 1.22
N ARG A 197 -15.92 4.97 1.92
CA ARG A 197 -16.95 5.17 2.94
C ARG A 197 -18.31 5.06 2.26
N LYS A 198 -19.08 4.03 2.62
CA LYS A 198 -20.48 3.86 2.16
C LYS A 198 -21.49 4.68 2.97
N SER A 199 -21.01 5.34 4.02
CA SER A 199 -21.81 6.08 4.97
C SER A 199 -21.11 7.37 5.34
N SER A 200 -21.88 8.45 5.47
CA SER A 200 -21.43 9.63 6.20
C SER A 200 -21.58 9.38 7.70
N GLN A 201 -20.72 9.98 8.50
CA GLN A 201 -20.69 9.72 9.94
C GLN A 201 -20.50 11.02 10.69
N ILE A 202 -21.16 11.13 11.84
CA ILE A 202 -20.86 12.18 12.80
C ILE A 202 -20.26 11.58 14.06
N TYR A 203 -19.21 12.20 14.56
CA TYR A 203 -18.56 11.87 15.82
C TYR A 203 -18.81 12.98 16.84
N LEU A 204 -19.07 12.58 18.07
CA LEU A 204 -19.19 13.48 19.22
C LEU A 204 -17.89 13.42 20.00
N LYS A 205 -17.29 14.58 20.29
CA LYS A 205 -16.07 14.63 21.08
C LYS A 205 -16.40 14.48 22.56
N VAL A 206 -16.09 13.32 23.14
CA VAL A 206 -16.35 13.01 24.54
C VAL A 206 -15.00 12.75 25.22
N ASN A 207 -14.78 13.34 26.40
CA ASN A 207 -13.51 13.24 27.14
C ASN A 207 -12.28 13.62 26.29
N GLY A 208 -12.43 14.57 25.36
CA GLY A 208 -11.34 15.07 24.52
C GLY A 208 -11.06 14.27 23.24
N HIS A 209 -11.76 13.16 23.00
CA HIS A 209 -11.49 12.27 21.86
C HIS A 209 -12.75 11.97 21.03
N TYR A 210 -12.55 11.66 19.75
CA TYR A 210 -13.59 11.12 18.86
C TYR A 210 -13.46 9.59 18.83
N SER A 211 -14.57 8.87 18.95
CA SER A 211 -14.58 7.39 18.92
C SER A 211 -15.78 6.86 18.15
N GLU A 212 -15.66 5.64 17.63
CA GLU A 212 -16.77 4.93 16.96
C GLU A 212 -17.98 4.73 17.89
N GLU A 213 -17.74 4.50 19.17
CA GLU A 213 -18.80 4.34 20.18
C GLU A 213 -19.68 5.59 20.28
N ASN A 214 -19.09 6.78 20.17
CA ASN A 214 -19.78 8.06 20.27
C ASN A 214 -20.00 8.67 18.88
N SER A 215 -20.54 7.86 17.96
CA SER A 215 -20.78 8.27 16.59
C SER A 215 -22.07 7.71 16.01
N ILE A 216 -22.57 8.36 14.97
CA ILE A 216 -23.77 7.94 14.23
C ILE A 216 -23.41 7.86 12.76
N LYS A 217 -23.69 6.71 12.14
CA LYS A 217 -23.51 6.47 10.70
C LYS A 217 -24.85 6.56 9.98
N LEU A 218 -24.87 7.28 8.87
CA LEU A 218 -25.98 7.31 7.94
C LEU A 218 -25.51 6.84 6.56
N PRO A 219 -26.28 6.02 5.84
CA PRO A 219 -25.91 5.60 4.50
C PRO A 219 -25.81 6.81 3.55
N PHE A 220 -25.09 6.66 2.44
CA PHE A 220 -25.03 7.69 1.40
C PHE A 220 -26.44 8.17 1.00
N ASN A 221 -26.65 9.49 1.00
CA ASN A 221 -27.87 10.12 0.55
C ASN A 221 -27.58 10.97 -0.71
N PRO A 222 -28.12 10.60 -1.89
CA PRO A 222 -27.98 11.39 -3.10
C PRO A 222 -28.58 12.79 -3.02
N GLU A 223 -29.57 13.01 -2.14
CA GLU A 223 -30.17 14.33 -1.91
C GLU A 223 -29.30 15.22 -1.02
N GLY A 224 -28.21 14.70 -0.44
CA GLY A 224 -27.26 15.51 0.33
C GLY A 224 -27.68 15.86 1.76
N ILE A 225 -28.90 15.51 2.18
CA ILE A 225 -29.40 15.86 3.51
C ILE A 225 -29.14 14.71 4.50
N TYR A 226 -28.32 14.98 5.51
CA TYR A 226 -28.00 14.04 6.59
C TYR A 226 -28.57 14.54 7.91
N GLU A 227 -29.55 13.83 8.44
CA GLU A 227 -30.19 14.16 9.72
C GLU A 227 -29.76 13.18 10.82
N PHE A 228 -28.99 13.67 11.78
CA PHE A 228 -28.46 12.90 12.90
C PHE A 228 -29.32 13.13 14.16
N ASP A 229 -29.91 12.05 14.68
CA ASP A 229 -30.66 12.06 15.93
C ASP A 229 -29.73 11.90 17.14
N LEU A 230 -29.66 12.94 17.95
CA LEU A 230 -28.75 13.06 19.09
C LEU A 230 -29.48 12.91 20.44
N ARG A 231 -30.76 12.51 20.44
CA ARG A 231 -31.57 12.36 21.67
C ARG A 231 -30.99 11.33 22.63
N ASP A 232 -30.41 10.25 22.12
CA ASP A 232 -29.80 9.19 22.94
C ASP A 232 -28.44 9.58 23.53
N TYR A 233 -27.85 10.69 23.06
CA TYR A 233 -26.52 11.14 23.45
C TYR A 233 -26.54 12.32 24.43
N LYS A 234 -27.72 12.71 24.96
CA LYS A 234 -27.89 13.87 25.86
C LYS A 234 -27.08 13.81 27.14
N GLU A 235 -26.83 12.61 27.65
CA GLU A 235 -26.07 12.40 28.89
C GLU A 235 -24.55 12.58 28.68
N LEU A 236 -24.07 12.47 27.43
CA LEU A 236 -22.65 12.65 27.13
C LEU A 236 -22.25 14.12 27.17
N ASP A 237 -21.09 14.41 27.74
CA ASP A 237 -20.53 15.77 27.75
C ASP A 237 -19.72 16.02 26.48
N PHE A 238 -20.36 16.63 25.48
CA PHE A 238 -19.72 17.04 24.23
C PHE A 238 -20.14 18.45 23.85
N THR A 239 -19.19 19.21 23.32
CA THR A 239 -19.42 20.54 22.72
C THR A 239 -18.79 20.67 21.33
N GLU A 240 -18.07 19.65 20.88
CA GLU A 240 -17.47 19.59 19.55
C GLU A 240 -17.99 18.34 18.83
N VAL A 241 -18.27 18.49 17.54
CA VAL A 241 -18.65 17.38 16.66
C VAL A 241 -17.81 17.40 15.40
N ARG A 242 -17.54 16.22 14.85
CA ARG A 242 -16.83 16.04 13.59
C ARG A 242 -17.74 15.31 12.61
N PHE A 243 -18.03 15.94 11.48
CA PHE A 243 -18.72 15.31 10.36
C PHE A 243 -17.69 14.78 9.36
N ASP A 244 -17.80 13.49 9.10
CA ASP A 244 -16.99 12.75 8.15
C ASP A 244 -17.90 12.35 6.98
N PRO A 245 -17.91 13.13 5.88
CA PRO A 245 -18.69 12.76 4.71
C PRO A 245 -18.11 11.52 4.01
N ILE A 246 -18.84 11.01 3.02
CA ILE A 246 -18.30 10.01 2.10
C ILE A 246 -16.99 10.53 1.48
N ASN A 247 -16.05 9.62 1.25
CA ASN A 247 -14.69 9.97 0.88
C ASN A 247 -14.39 9.86 -0.61
N ASN A 248 -15.41 9.60 -1.44
CA ASN A 248 -15.28 9.37 -2.87
C ASN A 248 -15.59 10.60 -3.73
N VAL A 249 -15.70 11.79 -3.14
CA VAL A 249 -16.05 13.03 -3.84
C VAL A 249 -14.99 14.09 -3.59
N SER A 250 -14.43 14.63 -4.67
CA SER A 250 -13.29 15.54 -4.64
C SER A 250 -13.63 16.93 -4.08
N ASN A 251 -14.90 17.33 -4.15
CA ASN A 251 -15.38 18.58 -3.55
C ASN A 251 -16.72 18.36 -2.86
N ILE A 252 -16.88 18.97 -1.69
CA ILE A 252 -18.11 18.95 -0.91
C ILE A 252 -18.51 20.40 -0.66
N VAL A 253 -19.72 20.76 -1.07
CA VAL A 253 -20.30 22.06 -0.73
C VAL A 253 -21.18 21.85 0.49
N ILE A 254 -20.89 22.53 1.60
CA ILE A 254 -21.77 22.53 2.75
C ILE A 254 -22.78 23.65 2.56
N GLU A 255 -23.98 23.31 2.11
CA GLU A 255 -25.03 24.29 1.87
C GLU A 255 -25.54 24.90 3.18
N SER A 256 -25.77 24.03 4.17
CA SER A 256 -26.17 24.47 5.51
C SER A 256 -25.94 23.39 6.55
N ILE A 257 -25.70 23.82 7.79
CA ILE A 257 -25.73 22.96 8.97
C ILE A 257 -26.77 23.55 9.91
N VAL A 258 -27.79 22.77 10.26
CA VAL A 258 -28.94 23.21 11.04
C VAL A 258 -29.08 22.37 12.31
N VAL A 259 -29.17 23.04 13.45
CA VAL A 259 -29.45 22.47 14.76
C VAL A 259 -30.92 22.68 15.12
N ASP A 260 -31.58 21.60 15.54
CA ASP A 260 -32.98 21.58 16.00
C ASP A 260 -33.93 22.34 15.05
N HIS A 261 -33.66 22.28 13.75
CA HIS A 261 -34.38 22.95 12.66
C HIS A 261 -34.46 24.49 12.77
N LYS A 262 -33.61 25.12 13.59
CA LYS A 262 -33.74 26.55 13.94
C LYS A 262 -32.46 27.35 13.85
N ARG A 263 -31.31 26.75 14.16
CA ARG A 263 -30.03 27.46 14.30
C ARG A 263 -29.02 26.96 13.28
N HIS A 264 -28.42 27.88 12.53
CA HIS A 264 -27.27 27.54 11.69
C HIS A 264 -25.99 27.42 12.55
N LEU A 265 -25.25 26.33 12.38
CA LEU A 265 -23.91 26.18 12.96
C LEU A 265 -22.85 26.66 11.99
N GLN A 266 -21.80 27.27 12.54
CA GLN A 266 -20.59 27.59 11.81
C GLN A 266 -19.60 26.42 11.87
N ILE A 267 -18.84 26.27 10.80
CA ILE A 267 -17.73 25.33 10.73
C ILE A 267 -16.51 25.98 11.39
N GLU A 268 -15.92 25.29 12.35
CA GLU A 268 -14.73 25.77 13.09
C GLU A 268 -13.43 25.36 12.40
N GLY A 269 -13.44 24.26 11.65
CA GLY A 269 -12.27 23.79 10.93
C GLY A 269 -12.58 22.61 10.02
N SER A 270 -11.59 22.24 9.22
CA SER A 270 -11.62 21.02 8.40
C SER A 270 -10.19 20.60 8.08
N ASN A 271 -10.00 19.37 7.61
CA ASN A 271 -8.76 18.95 6.98
C ASN A 271 -8.75 19.16 5.45
N ALA A 272 -9.66 19.99 4.92
CA ALA A 272 -9.69 20.29 3.49
C ALA A 272 -8.40 20.98 3.03
N ASN A 273 -7.93 20.62 1.83
CA ASN A 273 -6.76 21.23 1.21
C ASN A 273 -7.04 22.68 0.79
N GLU A 274 -8.26 22.94 0.32
CA GLU A 274 -8.71 24.26 -0.10
C GLU A 274 -10.14 24.49 0.41
N PHE A 275 -10.43 25.71 0.86
CA PHE A 275 -11.79 26.11 1.23
C PHE A 275 -12.10 27.54 0.80
N LYS A 276 -13.23 27.72 0.12
CA LYS A 276 -13.72 29.05 -0.32
C LYS A 276 -15.23 29.02 -0.47
N ASN A 277 -15.94 30.02 0.08
CA ASN A 277 -17.40 30.16 -0.07
C ASN A 277 -18.19 28.87 0.26
N ASN A 278 -17.89 28.19 1.38
CA ASN A 278 -18.49 26.92 1.83
C ASN A 278 -18.19 25.68 0.96
N ILE A 279 -17.29 25.79 0.00
CA ILE A 279 -16.77 24.66 -0.77
C ILE A 279 -15.52 24.15 -0.06
N TYR A 280 -15.50 22.86 0.26
CA TYR A 280 -14.40 22.14 0.89
C TYR A 280 -13.84 21.13 -0.10
N ARG A 281 -12.58 21.30 -0.45
CA ARG A 281 -11.89 20.41 -1.39
C ARG A 281 -10.92 19.51 -0.64
N PHE A 282 -11.05 18.20 -0.83
CA PHE A 282 -10.22 17.19 -0.20
C PHE A 282 -9.45 16.42 -1.27
N HIS A 283 -8.12 16.42 -1.17
CA HIS A 283 -7.21 15.68 -2.07
C HIS A 283 -6.82 14.33 -1.44
N HIS A 284 -7.58 13.88 -0.44
CA HIS A 284 -7.40 12.63 0.29
C HIS A 284 -8.78 12.06 0.65
N ASP A 285 -8.86 10.74 0.83
CA ASP A 285 -10.13 10.06 1.08
C ASP A 285 -10.45 9.91 2.58
N ASP A 286 -10.11 10.92 3.37
CA ASP A 286 -10.42 11.01 4.80
C ASP A 286 -10.95 12.39 5.19
N PRO A 287 -12.05 12.87 4.57
CA PRO A 287 -12.57 14.20 4.84
C PRO A 287 -13.13 14.27 6.27
N SER A 288 -12.81 15.37 6.95
CA SER A 288 -13.33 15.70 8.28
C SER A 288 -13.61 17.19 8.40
N ILE A 289 -14.80 17.51 8.89
CA ILE A 289 -15.30 18.86 9.13
C ILE A 289 -15.66 18.99 10.61
N TYR A 290 -15.09 19.98 11.28
CA TYR A 290 -15.23 20.19 12.71
C TYR A 290 -16.16 21.36 13.00
N MET A 291 -17.06 21.17 13.96
CA MET A 291 -18.04 22.17 14.39
C MET A 291 -18.11 22.20 15.91
N LYS A 292 -18.46 23.36 16.45
CA LYS A 292 -18.76 23.53 17.87
C LYS A 292 -20.25 23.73 18.06
N ILE A 293 -20.84 23.00 19.01
CA ILE A 293 -22.23 23.13 19.38
C ILE A 293 -22.31 23.73 20.79
N GLU A 294 -22.99 24.87 20.92
CA GLU A 294 -23.13 25.59 22.19
C GLU A 294 -24.10 24.93 23.17
N SER A 295 -25.02 24.10 22.68
CA SER A 295 -26.02 23.40 23.48
C SER A 295 -26.33 22.04 22.87
N LYS A 296 -26.46 20.98 23.69
CA LYS A 296 -26.73 19.60 23.21
C LYS A 296 -28.05 19.56 22.41
N PRO A 297 -28.01 19.39 21.08
CA PRO A 297 -29.20 19.46 20.24
C PRO A 297 -29.93 18.11 20.23
N ASN A 298 -31.22 18.10 19.89
CA ASN A 298 -31.93 16.84 19.63
C ASN A 298 -31.59 16.31 18.24
N VAL A 299 -31.48 17.21 17.27
CA VAL A 299 -31.22 16.88 15.87
C VAL A 299 -30.17 17.80 15.30
N LEU A 300 -29.25 17.23 14.54
CA LEU A 300 -28.32 17.97 13.69
C LEU A 300 -28.51 17.54 12.24
N SER A 301 -28.87 18.50 11.38
CA SER A 301 -29.01 18.28 9.94
C SER A 301 -27.86 18.94 9.21
N ILE A 302 -27.19 18.20 8.32
CA ILE A 302 -26.12 18.70 7.46
C ILE A 302 -26.56 18.50 6.02
N ASN A 303 -26.68 19.60 5.28
CA ASN A 303 -27.00 19.59 3.86
C ASN A 303 -25.69 19.78 3.06
N VAL A 304 -25.36 18.79 2.26
CA VAL A 304 -24.14 18.72 1.45
C VAL A 304 -24.48 18.45 -0.01
N ASP A 305 -23.88 19.24 -0.90
CA ASP A 305 -23.85 18.92 -2.32
C ASP A 305 -22.49 18.27 -2.68
N TYR A 306 -22.57 17.11 -3.34
CA TYR A 306 -21.43 16.31 -3.76
C TYR A 306 -21.12 16.64 -5.21
N VAL A 307 -20.05 17.41 -5.44
CA VAL A 307 -19.72 17.90 -6.78
C VAL A 307 -18.63 17.01 -7.39
N ASP A 308 -19.03 16.16 -8.32
CA ASP A 308 -18.13 15.36 -9.15
C ASP A 308 -17.33 16.25 -10.10
N PHE A 309 -16.01 16.03 -10.19
CA PHE A 309 -15.19 16.58 -11.25
C PHE A 309 -15.37 15.76 -12.53
N TYR A 310 -16.41 16.06 -13.28
CA TYR A 310 -16.34 15.96 -14.72
C TYR A 310 -16.72 17.35 -15.27
N GLU A 311 -15.80 17.96 -16.02
CA GLU A 311 -15.85 19.29 -16.63
C GLU A 311 -15.20 20.44 -15.85
N SER A 312 -13.87 20.51 -15.97
CA SER A 312 -13.20 21.70 -16.55
C SER A 312 -11.80 21.34 -17.03
#